data_AF-A0A173T2N4-F1
#
_entry.id   AF-A0A173T2N4-F1
#
_cell.length_a   1.000
_cell.length_b   1.000
_cell.length_c   1.000
_cell.angle_alpha   90.00
_cell.angle_beta   90.00
_cell.angle_gamma   90.00
#
_symmetry.space_group_name_H-M   'P 1'
#
loop_
_entity.id
_entity.type
_entity.pdbx_description
1 polymer ?
#
loop_
_entity_poly.entity_id
_entity_poly.type
_entity_poly.pdbx_seq_one_letter_code
_entity_poly.pdbx_strand_id
1 'polypeptide(L)' 'MRFSQIFLTMGYNTVVKVDKVTEIKSTESGNTMDAEYIGAFKRFDRIPKEIWSARVCTFFAESEDELLVVIERDNDDKN' A
#
# COMPACT_ATOMS: atom_id res chain seq x y z
N MET A 1 2.43 4.50 -8.39
CA MET A 1 3.74 3.79 -8.41
C MET A 1 3.48 2.30 -8.25
N ARG A 2 4.44 1.38 -8.49
CA ARG A 2 4.24 -0.05 -8.13
C ARG A 2 4.84 -0.36 -6.76
N PHE A 3 4.22 -1.24 -5.99
CA PHE A 3 4.72 -1.70 -4.68
C PHE A 3 6.18 -2.17 -4.77
N SER A 4 6.53 -2.97 -5.78
CA SER A 4 7.89 -3.48 -5.98
C SER A 4 8.96 -2.38 -6.04
N GLN A 5 8.61 -1.19 -6.55
CA GLN A 5 9.55 -0.07 -6.65
C GLN A 5 9.87 0.49 -5.27
N ILE A 6 8.88 0.62 -4.40
CA ILE A 6 9.07 1.06 -3.01
C ILE A 6 9.87 0.02 -2.24
N PHE A 7 9.42 -1.24 -2.32
CA PHE A 7 10.00 -2.34 -1.54
C PHE A 7 11.49 -2.56 -1.85
N LEU A 8 11.93 -2.35 -3.09
CA LEU A 8 13.34 -2.47 -3.46
C LEU A 8 14.21 -1.32 -2.93
N THR A 9 13.61 -0.17 -2.64
CA THR A 9 14.31 1.04 -2.15
C THR A 9 14.34 1.17 -0.63
N MET A 10 13.65 0.30 0.11
CA MET A 10 13.57 0.38 1.57
C MET A 10 14.87 -0.05 2.26
N GLY A 11 15.06 0.45 3.48
CA GLY A 11 16.19 0.09 4.35
C GLY A 11 16.19 -1.39 4.74
N TYR A 12 17.34 -1.88 5.20
CA TYR A 12 17.50 -3.29 5.57
C TYR A 12 16.60 -3.72 6.73
N ASN A 13 16.37 -2.83 7.70
CA ASN A 13 15.54 -3.10 8.87
C ASN A 13 14.09 -2.65 8.70
N THR A 14 13.76 -2.02 7.57
CA THR A 14 12.45 -1.45 7.35
C THR A 14 11.37 -2.54 7.27
N VAL A 15 10.23 -2.27 7.89
CA VAL A 15 8.98 -3.04 7.78
C VAL A 15 8.01 -2.24 6.93
N VAL A 16 7.43 -2.86 5.90
CA VAL A 16 6.42 -2.23 5.04
C VAL A 16 5.05 -2.79 5.40
N LYS A 17 4.21 -2.00 6.05
CA LYS A 17 2.79 -2.28 6.24
C LYS A 17 2.02 -1.97 4.97
N VAL A 18 1.08 -2.82 4.63
CA VAL A 18 0.31 -2.75 3.41
C VAL A 18 -1.17 -2.74 3.74
N ASP A 19 -1.84 -1.67 3.36
CA ASP A 19 -3.29 -1.55 3.41
C ASP A 19 -3.85 -1.53 1.99
N LYS A 20 -5.07 -2.05 1.81
CA LYS A 20 -5.80 -2.00 0.53
C LYS A 20 -7.04 -1.14 0.67
N VAL A 21 -7.21 -0.19 -0.23
CA VAL A 21 -8.43 0.62 -0.27
C VAL A 21 -9.64 -0.27 -0.57
N THR A 22 -10.64 -0.23 0.30
CA THR A 22 -11.91 -0.94 0.14
C THR A 22 -13.00 0.01 -0.38
N GLU A 23 -13.02 1.24 0.11
CA GLU A 23 -14.01 2.26 -0.25
C GLU A 23 -13.37 3.65 -0.37
N ILE A 24 -13.81 4.43 -1.35
CA ILE A 24 -13.48 5.85 -1.48
C ILE A 24 -14.79 6.62 -1.42
N LYS A 25 -14.94 7.45 -0.38
CA LYS A 25 -16.10 8.31 -0.18
C LYS A 25 -15.70 9.74 -0.55
N SER A 26 -16.38 10.32 -1.53
CA SER A 26 -16.22 11.74 -1.87
C SER A 26 -17.22 12.57 -1.07
N THR A 27 -16.71 13.52 -0.30
CA THR A 27 -17.50 14.51 0.45
C THR A 27 -17.20 15.91 -0.08
N GLU A 28 -18.03 16.89 0.31
CA GLU A 28 -17.80 18.31 -0.05
C GLU A 28 -16.46 18.85 0.47
N SER A 29 -15.90 18.23 1.53
CA SER A 29 -14.62 18.61 2.13
C SER A 29 -13.40 17.85 1.58
N GLY A 30 -13.60 16.91 0.63
CA GLY A 30 -12.54 16.11 0.04
C GLY A 30 -12.89 14.63 -0.06
N ASN A 31 -11.89 13.78 -0.32
CA ASN A 31 -12.09 12.33 -0.37
C ASN A 31 -11.62 11.69 0.94
N THR A 32 -12.45 10.83 1.53
CA THR A 32 -12.05 9.90 2.58
C THR A 32 -11.90 8.50 1.99
N MET A 33 -10.94 7.72 2.52
CA MET A 33 -10.67 6.37 2.07
C MET A 33 -10.76 5.43 3.25
N ASP A 34 -11.55 4.36 3.11
CA ASP A 34 -11.52 3.22 4.01
C ASP A 34 -10.54 2.19 3.43
N ALA A 35 -9.69 1.64 4.28
CA ALA A 35 -8.68 0.67 3.90
C ALA A 35 -8.61 -0.48 4.90
N GLU A 36 -8.30 -1.67 4.39
CA GLU A 36 -8.13 -2.88 5.17
C GLU A 36 -6.65 -3.25 5.25
N TYR A 37 -6.19 -3.60 6.45
CA TYR A 37 -4.82 -4.08 6.67
C TYR A 37 -4.62 -5.46 6.05
N ILE A 38 -3.67 -5.57 5.14
CA ILE A 38 -3.34 -6.81 4.43
C ILE A 38 -2.18 -7.55 5.09
N GLY A 39 -1.18 -6.81 5.56
CA GLY A 39 0.00 -7.42 6.16
C GLY A 39 1.19 -6.48 6.29
N ALA A 40 2.27 -7.00 6.87
CA ALA A 40 3.54 -6.30 7.03
C ALA A 40 4.67 -7.19 6.50
N PHE A 41 5.58 -6.59 5.72
CA PHE A 41 6.63 -7.32 5.01
C PHE A 41 8.01 -6.70 5.26
N LYS A 42 8.99 -7.55 5.54
CA LYS A 42 10.42 -7.24 5.63
C LYS A 42 11.12 -7.66 4.36
N ARG A 43 12.32 -7.13 4.13
CA ARG A 43 13.09 -7.26 2.86
C ARG A 43 13.20 -8.68 2.30
N PHE A 44 13.25 -9.70 3.15
CA PHE A 44 13.45 -11.09 2.76
C PHE A 44 12.17 -11.92 2.77
N ASP A 45 11.03 -11.31 3.09
CA ASP A 45 9.74 -12.00 3.10
C ASP A 45 9.31 -12.30 1.67
N ARG A 46 8.59 -13.43 1.52
CA ARG A 46 7.92 -13.75 0.27
C ARG A 46 6.65 -12.92 0.17
N ILE A 47 6.60 -12.05 -0.82
CA ILE A 47 5.45 -11.17 -1.04
C ILE A 47 4.50 -11.80 -2.05
N PRO A 48 3.18 -11.87 -1.74
CA PRO A 48 2.16 -12.30 -2.69
C PRO A 48 2.26 -11.53 -4.02
N LYS A 49 2.09 -12.24 -5.14
CA LYS A 49 2.23 -11.66 -6.48
C LYS A 49 1.32 -10.45 -6.68
N GLU A 50 0.10 -10.53 -6.16
CA GLU A 50 -0.91 -9.45 -6.24
C GLU A 50 -0.38 -8.16 -5.61
N ILE A 51 0.17 -8.24 -4.40
CA ILE A 51 0.80 -7.10 -3.70
C ILE A 51 2.03 -6.62 -4.46
N TRP A 52 2.90 -7.53 -4.90
CA TRP A 52 4.14 -7.18 -5.59
C TRP A 52 3.93 -6.33 -6.85
N SER A 53 2.90 -6.66 -7.63
CA SER A 53 2.55 -5.93 -8.85
C SER A 53 1.56 -4.79 -8.65
N ALA A 54 0.99 -4.64 -7.46
CA ALA A 54 -0.05 -3.67 -7.17
C ALA A 54 0.39 -2.22 -7.42
N ARG A 55 -0.55 -1.40 -7.88
CA ARG A 55 -0.39 0.05 -7.88
C ARG A 55 -0.64 0.58 -6.48
N VAL A 56 0.17 1.56 -6.10
CA VAL A 56 0.11 2.19 -4.78
C VAL A 56 -0.06 3.69 -4.96
N CYS A 57 -0.98 4.26 -4.17
CA CYS A 57 -1.37 5.67 -4.23
C CYS A 57 -0.68 6.53 -3.17
N THR A 58 -0.33 5.94 -2.02
CA THR A 58 0.23 6.69 -0.91
C THR A 58 1.25 5.86 -0.14
N PHE A 59 2.27 6.53 0.38
CA PHE A 59 3.21 5.95 1.33
C PHE A 59 3.57 6.96 2.42
N PHE A 60 3.76 6.48 3.65
CA PHE A 60 4.10 7.29 4.81
C PHE A 60 5.19 6.61 5.63
N ALA A 61 6.07 7.40 6.24
CA ALA A 61 6.93 6.91 7.31
C ALA A 61 6.14 6.99 8.62
N GLU A 62 5.88 5.84 9.23
CA GLU A 62 5.25 5.76 10.55
C GLU A 62 6.29 5.84 11.67
N SER A 63 7.50 5.33 11.41
CA SER A 63 8.67 5.48 12.27
C SER A 63 9.95 5.34 11.45
N GLU A 64 11.12 5.41 12.09
CA GLU A 64 12.43 5.28 11.44
C GLU A 64 12.56 4.01 10.58
N ASP A 65 11.98 2.90 11.05
CA ASP A 65 12.02 1.58 10.40
C ASP A 65 10.64 1.09 9.93
N GLU A 66 9.61 1.93 9.91
CA GLU A 66 8.26 1.52 9.47
C GLU A 66 7.71 2.41 8.36
N LEU A 67 7.28 1.77 7.27
CA LEU A 67 6.61 2.40 6.14
C LEU A 67 5.20 1.84 5.97
N LEU A 68 4.21 2.72 5.84
CA LEU A 68 2.87 2.35 5.41
C LEU A 68 2.74 2.57 3.90
N VAL A 69 2.17 1.61 3.18
CA VAL A 69 1.86 1.68 1.75
C VAL A 69 0.40 1.32 1.53
N VAL A 70 -0.31 2.15 0.75
CA VAL A 70 -1.72 1.93 0.43
C VAL A 70 -1.86 1.51 -1.04
N ILE A 71 -2.42 0.31 -1.25
CA ILE A 71 -2.73 -0.27 -2.56
C ILE A 71 -4.02 0.35 -3.10
N GLU A 72 -3.95 0.82 -4.35
CA GLU A 72 -5.11 1.29 -5.12
C GLU A 72 -6.11 0.15 -5.29
N ARG A 73 -7.41 0.45 -5.18
CA ARG A 73 -8.44 -0.49 -5.62
C ARG A 73 -8.30 -0.68 -7.13
N ASP A 74 -8.34 -1.93 -7.59
CA ASP A 74 -8.43 -2.20 -9.03
C ASP A 74 -9.70 -1.54 -9.56
N ASN A 75 -9.57 -0.67 -10.56
CA ASN A 75 -10.67 -0.08 -11.31
C ASN A 75 -11.29 -1.15 -12.22
N ASP A 76 -11.81 -2.24 -11.64
CA ASP A 76 -12.60 -3.24 -12.36
C ASP A 76 -14.07 -2.81 -12.51
N ASP A 77 -14.42 -1.57 -12.14
CA ASP A 77 -15.72 -0.94 -12.43
C ASP A 77 -15.76 -0.38 -13.87
N LYS A 78 -15.37 -1.21 -14.84
CA LYS A 78 -15.76 -1.05 -16.26
C LYS A 78 -16.34 -2.37 -16.75
N ASN A 79 -17.57 -2.65 -16.36
CA ASN A 79 -18.43 -3.58 -17.09
C ASN A 79 -19.83 -2.96 -17.25
#